data_AF-A0A433ACU1-F1
#
_entry.id   AF-A0A433ACU1-F1
#
_cell.length_a   1.000
_cell.length_b   1.000
_cell.length_c   1.000
_cell.angle_alpha   90.00
_cell.angle_beta   90.00
_cell.angle_gamma   90.00
#
_symmetry.space_group_name_H-M   'P 1'
#
loop_
_entity.id
_entity.type
_entity.pdbx_description
1 polymer ?
#
loop_
_entity_poly.entity_id
_entity_poly.type
_entity_poly.pdbx_seq_one_letter_code
_entity_poly.pdbx_strand_id
1 'polypeptide(L)'
;MVSTGGNAGWNEDAEHPATRFAADCALQLDVCNSLLAVADALPAGLNVKTLEVLSKLTPVTWTSHLALQNEAIIPLIVRRQEQPEAFLARFDPFARQHIEISSLNDELVDFFRAISGGERVENNMIGYLIRSVADRRREHVEWERVLLGPLLPQTLAPAERRMFMEWSAANPWPYDDFKRLSISNLN
;
A
#
# COMPACT_ATOMS: atom_id res chain seq x y z
N MET A 1 50.32 15.56 -6.44
CA MET A 1 49.99 15.07 -5.09
C MET A 1 49.39 16.22 -4.31
N VAL A 2 48.12 16.11 -3.96
CA VAL A 2 47.48 16.45 -2.67
C VAL A 2 45.98 16.38 -2.95
N SER A 3 45.39 15.32 -2.42
CA SER A 3 43.96 15.10 -2.29
C SER A 3 43.42 15.96 -1.16
N THR A 4 42.27 16.60 -1.38
CA THR A 4 41.28 16.98 -0.37
C THR A 4 39.93 16.76 -1.07
N GLY A 5 39.13 15.74 -0.76
CA GLY A 5 38.41 15.56 0.51
C GLY A 5 37.34 16.64 0.59
N GLY A 6 36.03 16.40 0.51
CA GLY A 6 35.20 15.21 0.48
C GLY A 6 33.78 15.74 0.73
N ASN A 7 32.77 15.14 0.11
CA ASN A 7 31.42 15.17 0.68
C ASN A 7 30.76 13.82 0.40
N ALA A 8 30.87 12.95 1.39
CA ALA A 8 30.03 11.77 1.57
C ALA A 8 28.56 12.22 1.58
N GLY A 9 27.58 11.49 1.11
CA GLY A 9 27.49 10.10 0.68
C GLY A 9 26.00 9.82 0.62
N TRP A 10 25.40 9.99 -0.56
CA TRP A 10 24.06 9.50 -0.85
C TRP A 10 24.22 8.41 -1.90
N ASN A 11 24.69 7.25 -1.49
CA ASN A 11 24.43 6.04 -2.25
C ASN A 11 24.46 4.82 -1.33
N GLU A 12 23.59 3.85 -1.68
CA GLU A 12 23.51 2.49 -1.14
C GLU A 12 22.63 2.28 0.09
N ASP A 13 21.34 2.63 -0.07
CA ASP A 13 20.24 1.68 0.14
C ASP A 13 18.97 2.15 -0.58
N ALA A 14 18.94 1.99 -1.91
CA ALA A 14 17.70 2.17 -2.66
C ALA A 14 16.58 1.23 -2.16
N GLU A 15 16.96 0.13 -1.51
CA GLU A 15 16.09 -0.91 -0.97
C GLU A 15 16.24 -0.99 0.55
N HIS A 16 15.73 0.05 1.23
CA HIS A 16 15.64 0.13 2.69
C HIS A 16 14.18 -0.03 3.16
N PRO A 17 13.89 -0.71 4.28
CA PRO A 17 12.52 -0.92 4.76
C PRO A 17 11.78 0.39 5.02
N ALA A 18 12.44 1.40 5.56
CA ALA A 18 11.80 2.71 5.78
C ALA A 18 11.42 3.40 4.45
N THR A 19 12.29 3.32 3.45
CA THR A 19 12.03 3.86 2.10
C THR A 19 10.90 3.08 1.42
N ARG A 20 10.92 1.75 1.52
CA ARG A 20 9.87 0.87 1.00
C ARG A 20 8.52 1.16 1.65
N PHE A 21 8.47 1.27 2.97
CA PHE A 21 7.26 1.61 3.71
C PHE A 21 6.70 2.97 3.28
N ALA A 22 7.53 4.01 3.19
CA ALA A 22 7.08 5.34 2.76
C ALA A 22 6.51 5.34 1.33
N ALA A 23 7.17 4.64 0.40
CA ALA A 23 6.71 4.52 -0.98
C ALA A 23 5.44 3.65 -1.12
N ASP A 24 5.25 2.69 -0.20
CA ASP A 24 4.05 1.88 -0.15
C ASP A 24 2.88 2.68 0.42
N CYS A 25 3.04 3.42 1.51
CA CYS A 25 2.02 4.36 2.00
C CYS A 25 1.60 5.35 0.90
N ALA A 26 2.55 5.86 0.10
CA ALA A 26 2.25 6.72 -1.04
C ALA A 26 1.39 6.00 -2.09
N LEU A 27 1.73 4.75 -2.43
CA LEU A 27 0.92 3.92 -3.33
C LEU A 27 -0.52 3.77 -2.83
N GLN A 28 -0.67 3.46 -1.54
CA GLN A 28 -1.98 3.26 -0.94
C GLN A 28 -2.86 4.51 -1.11
N LEU A 29 -2.28 5.70 -0.90
CA LEU A 29 -2.97 6.97 -1.09
C LEU A 29 -3.29 7.28 -2.55
N ASP A 30 -2.40 6.94 -3.49
CA ASP A 30 -2.65 7.11 -4.93
C ASP A 30 -3.80 6.23 -5.42
N VAL A 31 -3.92 5.01 -4.90
CA VAL A 31 -5.10 4.16 -5.17
C VAL A 31 -6.36 4.80 -4.58
N CYS A 32 -6.30 5.34 -3.37
CA CYS A 32 -7.45 6.06 -2.78
C CYS A 32 -7.87 7.27 -3.62
N ASN A 33 -6.92 8.06 -4.11
CA ASN A 33 -7.19 9.21 -4.99
C ASN A 33 -7.85 8.76 -6.31
N SER A 34 -7.37 7.65 -6.88
CA SER A 34 -7.95 7.08 -8.11
C SER A 34 -9.39 6.60 -7.89
N LEU A 35 -9.65 5.96 -6.74
CA LEU A 35 -11.00 5.56 -6.33
C LEU A 35 -11.91 6.79 -6.17
N LEU A 36 -11.48 7.81 -5.43
CA LEU A 36 -12.28 9.02 -5.21
C LEU A 36 -12.59 9.76 -6.53
N ALA A 37 -11.64 9.82 -7.46
CA ALA A 37 -11.88 10.39 -8.79
C ALA A 37 -13.00 9.67 -9.56
N VAL A 38 -13.11 8.33 -9.44
CA VAL A 38 -14.24 7.57 -10.00
C VAL A 38 -15.55 7.93 -9.29
N ALA A 39 -15.51 8.06 -7.96
CA ALA A 39 -16.67 8.41 -7.16
C ALA A 39 -17.21 9.83 -7.45
N ASP A 40 -16.32 10.77 -7.80
CA ASP A 40 -16.63 12.16 -8.14
C ASP A 40 -17.11 12.33 -9.59
N ALA A 41 -16.80 11.38 -10.47
CA ALA A 41 -17.29 11.36 -11.85
C ALA A 41 -18.77 10.93 -11.96
N LEU A 42 -19.38 10.42 -10.89
CA LEU A 42 -20.77 10.02 -10.87
C LEU A 42 -21.71 11.26 -10.85
N PRO A 43 -22.85 11.24 -11.57
CA PRO A 43 -23.42 10.14 -12.35
C PRO A 43 -23.06 10.18 -13.85
N ALA A 44 -22.07 10.98 -14.27
CA ALA A 44 -21.80 11.29 -15.68
C ALA A 44 -21.39 10.07 -16.54
N GLY A 45 -21.16 8.92 -15.89
CA GLY A 45 -20.86 7.65 -16.51
C GLY A 45 -19.53 7.11 -16.01
N LEU A 46 -19.47 5.82 -15.75
CA LEU A 46 -18.25 5.15 -15.33
C LEU A 46 -17.46 4.70 -16.55
N ASN A 47 -16.17 5.03 -16.60
CA ASN A 47 -15.27 4.51 -17.62
C ASN A 47 -14.96 3.04 -17.32
N VAL A 48 -15.51 2.12 -18.12
CA VAL A 48 -15.34 0.67 -17.94
C VAL A 48 -13.87 0.26 -17.87
N LYS A 49 -13.02 0.81 -18.73
CA LYS A 49 -11.57 0.52 -18.73
C LYS A 49 -10.91 0.93 -17.42
N THR A 50 -11.35 2.04 -16.82
CA THR A 50 -10.88 2.48 -15.50
C THR A 50 -11.31 1.51 -14.41
N LEU A 51 -12.58 1.06 -14.42
CA LEU A 51 -13.08 0.08 -13.46
C LEU A 51 -12.35 -1.27 -13.57
N GLU A 52 -12.10 -1.75 -14.78
CA GLU A 52 -11.33 -2.98 -15.01
C GLU A 52 -9.92 -2.89 -14.43
N VAL A 53 -9.24 -1.75 -14.63
CA VAL A 53 -7.91 -1.50 -14.06
C VAL A 53 -7.99 -1.50 -12.54
N LEU A 54 -8.89 -0.71 -11.95
CA LEU A 54 -9.01 -0.62 -10.49
C LEU A 54 -9.42 -1.96 -9.85
N SER A 55 -10.26 -2.76 -10.52
CA SER A 55 -10.63 -4.11 -10.06
C SER A 55 -9.46 -5.07 -9.94
N LYS A 56 -8.37 -4.82 -10.69
CA LYS A 56 -7.12 -5.60 -10.63
C LYS A 56 -6.14 -4.97 -9.64
N LEU A 57 -6.02 -3.64 -9.66
CA LEU A 57 -5.02 -2.92 -8.87
C LEU A 57 -5.34 -2.89 -7.37
N THR A 58 -6.60 -2.64 -7.01
CA THR A 58 -7.02 -2.53 -5.61
C THR A 58 -6.63 -3.76 -4.78
N PRO A 59 -6.98 -5.01 -5.18
CA PRO A 59 -6.62 -6.18 -4.38
C PRO A 59 -5.10 -6.46 -4.40
N VAL A 60 -4.41 -6.28 -5.53
CA VAL A 60 -2.97 -6.55 -5.63
C VAL A 60 -2.14 -5.60 -4.77
N THR A 61 -2.45 -4.30 -4.80
CA THR A 61 -1.78 -3.31 -3.95
C THR A 61 -2.02 -3.56 -2.47
N TRP A 62 -3.24 -3.95 -2.11
CA TRP A 62 -3.59 -4.20 -0.72
C TRP A 62 -2.91 -5.47 -0.19
N THR A 63 -2.94 -6.57 -0.92
CA THR A 63 -2.24 -7.81 -0.54
C THR A 63 -0.73 -7.59 -0.38
N SER A 64 -0.11 -6.84 -1.30
CA SER A 64 1.32 -6.53 -1.23
C SER A 64 1.67 -5.66 -0.01
N HIS A 65 0.79 -4.73 0.33
CA HIS A 65 0.89 -3.88 1.52
C HIS A 65 0.82 -4.70 2.82
N LEU A 66 -0.14 -5.62 2.91
CA LEU A 66 -0.26 -6.53 4.05
C LEU A 66 0.98 -7.42 4.20
N ALA A 67 1.52 -7.94 3.09
CA ALA A 67 2.75 -8.74 3.11
C ALA A 67 3.94 -7.91 3.62
N LEU A 68 4.11 -6.67 3.11
CA LEU A 68 5.16 -5.77 3.58
C LEU A 68 5.07 -5.54 5.10
N GLN A 69 3.89 -5.22 5.61
CA GLN A 69 3.70 -4.96 7.03
C GLN A 69 3.97 -6.21 7.88
N ASN A 70 3.28 -7.31 7.58
CA ASN A 70 3.23 -8.48 8.45
C ASN A 70 4.51 -9.33 8.39
N GLU A 71 5.20 -9.35 7.25
CA GLU A 71 6.34 -10.23 7.02
C GLU A 71 7.68 -9.52 7.14
N ALA A 72 7.72 -8.20 6.92
CA ALA A 72 8.96 -7.43 6.97
C ALA A 72 8.95 -6.33 8.05
N ILE A 73 8.02 -5.38 8.00
CA ILE A 73 8.08 -4.17 8.83
C ILE A 73 7.84 -4.46 10.31
N ILE A 74 6.71 -5.09 10.65
CA ILE A 74 6.36 -5.41 12.04
C ILE A 74 7.42 -6.35 12.65
N PRO A 75 7.85 -7.44 11.99
CA PRO A 75 8.93 -8.28 12.52
C PRO A 75 10.24 -7.54 12.79
N LEU A 76 10.65 -6.62 11.90
CA LEU A 76 11.85 -5.80 12.11
C LEU A 76 11.73 -4.91 13.35
N ILE A 77 10.57 -4.27 13.53
CA ILE A 77 10.31 -3.41 14.70
C ILE A 77 10.30 -4.24 15.99
N VAL A 78 9.59 -5.37 16.00
CA VAL A 78 9.37 -6.23 17.17
C VAL A 78 10.68 -6.83 17.68
N ARG A 79 11.59 -7.24 16.79
CA ARG A 79 12.90 -7.81 17.16
C ARG A 79 13.81 -6.84 17.94
N ARG A 80 13.52 -5.55 17.87
CA ARG A 80 14.28 -4.49 18.56
C ARG A 80 13.69 -4.12 19.91
N GLN A 81 12.58 -4.74 20.31
CA GLN A 81 11.90 -4.45 21.57
C GLN A 81 12.36 -5.40 22.67
N GLU A 82 12.44 -4.89 23.90
CA GLU A 82 12.79 -5.69 25.08
C GLU A 82 11.72 -6.76 25.39
N GLN A 83 10.45 -6.48 25.06
CA GLN A 83 9.31 -7.39 25.25
C GLN A 83 8.54 -7.59 23.94
N PRO A 84 9.05 -8.45 23.03
CA PRO A 84 8.48 -8.63 21.69
C PRO A 84 6.99 -8.99 21.67
N GLU A 85 6.55 -9.90 22.54
CA GLU A 85 5.16 -10.39 22.58
C GLU A 85 4.18 -9.30 23.05
N ALA A 86 4.51 -8.62 24.15
CA ALA A 86 3.70 -7.52 24.67
C ALA A 86 3.64 -6.34 23.70
N PHE A 87 4.70 -6.13 22.92
CA PHE A 87 4.74 -5.11 21.89
C PHE A 87 3.89 -5.49 20.68
N LEU A 88 3.93 -6.76 20.26
CA LEU A 88 3.14 -7.27 19.13
C LEU A 88 1.64 -7.08 19.35
N ALA A 89 1.14 -7.28 20.57
CA ALA A 89 -0.26 -7.08 20.93
C ALA A 89 -0.77 -5.64 20.67
N ARG A 90 0.13 -4.65 20.55
CA ARG A 90 -0.25 -3.27 20.19
C ARG A 90 -0.70 -3.14 18.74
N PHE A 91 -0.43 -4.15 17.90
CA PHE A 91 -0.82 -4.19 16.50
C PHE A 91 -2.14 -4.92 16.24
N ASP A 92 -2.81 -5.46 17.27
CA ASP A 92 -4.14 -6.08 17.11
C ASP A 92 -5.18 -5.17 16.43
N PRO A 93 -5.21 -3.83 16.69
CA PRO A 93 -6.09 -2.93 15.94
C PRO A 93 -5.79 -2.89 14.44
N PHE A 94 -4.52 -2.99 14.03
CA PHE A 94 -4.14 -3.06 12.61
C PHE A 94 -4.68 -4.33 11.96
N ALA A 95 -4.58 -5.48 12.65
CA ALA A 95 -5.13 -6.74 12.14
C ALA A 95 -6.64 -6.65 11.88
N ARG A 96 -7.39 -5.97 12.74
CA ARG A 96 -8.82 -5.71 12.51
C ARG A 96 -9.06 -4.83 11.29
N GLN A 97 -8.31 -3.73 11.15
CA GLN A 97 -8.40 -2.84 9.98
C GLN A 97 -8.03 -3.58 8.68
N HIS A 98 -7.01 -4.45 8.72
CA HIS A 98 -6.64 -5.28 7.58
C HIS A 98 -7.80 -6.13 7.08
N ILE A 99 -8.51 -6.81 8.00
CA ILE A 99 -9.67 -7.63 7.67
C ILE A 99 -10.80 -6.78 7.10
N GLU A 100 -11.16 -5.69 7.78
CA GLU A 100 -12.25 -4.79 7.34
C GLU A 100 -12.01 -4.23 5.94
N ILE A 101 -10.82 -3.69 5.67
CA ILE A 101 -10.47 -3.12 4.38
C ILE A 101 -10.41 -4.21 3.30
N SER A 102 -9.93 -5.42 3.63
CA SER A 102 -9.92 -6.53 2.68
C SER A 102 -11.34 -6.91 2.24
N SER A 103 -12.27 -7.04 3.19
CA SER A 103 -13.67 -7.33 2.88
C SER A 103 -14.33 -6.24 2.03
N LEU A 104 -14.08 -4.97 2.34
CA LEU A 104 -14.59 -3.84 1.53
C LEU A 104 -13.98 -3.81 0.13
N ASN A 105 -12.69 -4.13 0.01
CA ASN A 105 -12.01 -4.23 -1.29
C ASN A 105 -12.63 -5.33 -2.16
N ASP A 106 -12.88 -6.52 -1.58
CA ASP A 106 -13.49 -7.64 -2.29
C ASP A 106 -14.88 -7.26 -2.81
N GLU A 107 -15.71 -6.66 -1.95
CA GLU A 107 -17.05 -6.19 -2.34
C GLU A 107 -16.96 -5.15 -3.48
N LEU A 108 -16.06 -4.17 -3.36
CA LEU A 108 -15.88 -3.14 -4.39
C LEU A 108 -15.42 -3.72 -5.72
N VAL A 109 -14.52 -4.70 -5.70
CA VAL A 109 -14.02 -5.38 -6.90
C VAL A 109 -15.15 -6.13 -7.61
N ASP A 110 -16.04 -6.78 -6.86
CA ASP A 110 -17.19 -7.47 -7.44
C ASP A 110 -18.15 -6.48 -8.11
N PHE A 111 -18.40 -5.33 -7.50
CA PHE A 111 -19.17 -4.25 -8.15
C PHE A 111 -18.50 -3.73 -9.42
N PHE A 112 -17.19 -3.50 -9.42
CA PHE A 112 -16.48 -3.07 -10.61
C PHE A 112 -16.56 -4.10 -11.74
N ARG A 113 -16.48 -5.39 -11.43
CA ARG A 113 -16.64 -6.48 -12.39
C ARG A 113 -18.06 -6.54 -12.95
N ALA A 114 -19.08 -6.46 -12.09
CA ALA A 114 -20.49 -6.45 -12.50
C ALA A 114 -20.77 -5.29 -13.46
N ILE A 115 -20.35 -4.07 -13.12
CA ILE A 115 -20.53 -2.89 -13.97
C ILE A 115 -19.78 -3.05 -15.30
N SER A 116 -18.55 -3.57 -15.26
CA SER A 116 -17.78 -3.84 -16.48
C SER A 116 -18.43 -4.91 -17.37
N GLY A 117 -19.16 -5.85 -16.77
CA GLY A 117 -19.99 -6.84 -17.46
C GLY A 117 -21.33 -6.30 -17.99
N GLY A 118 -21.64 -5.03 -17.78
CA GLY A 118 -22.85 -4.37 -18.26
C GLY A 118 -24.01 -4.35 -17.25
N GLU A 119 -23.80 -4.80 -16.02
CA GLU A 119 -24.81 -4.70 -14.97
C GLU A 119 -25.04 -3.24 -14.57
N ARG A 120 -26.31 -2.90 -14.30
CA ARG A 120 -26.67 -1.60 -13.78
C ARG A 120 -26.60 -1.61 -12.26
N VAL A 121 -25.79 -0.71 -11.72
CA VAL A 121 -25.61 -0.52 -10.29
C VAL A 121 -26.00 0.92 -9.95
N GLU A 122 -26.69 1.11 -8.83
CA GLU A 122 -27.11 2.43 -8.37
C GLU A 122 -25.89 3.31 -8.04
N ASN A 123 -25.82 4.50 -8.66
CA ASN A 123 -24.69 5.43 -8.51
C ASN A 123 -24.42 5.81 -7.05
N ASN A 124 -25.47 5.99 -6.25
CA ASN A 124 -25.31 6.32 -4.83
C ASN A 124 -24.67 5.18 -4.03
N MET A 125 -25.02 3.93 -4.35
CA MET A 125 -24.50 2.75 -3.67
C MET A 125 -23.02 2.55 -4.01
N ILE A 126 -22.66 2.57 -5.30
CA ILE A 126 -21.26 2.42 -5.71
C ILE A 126 -20.41 3.62 -5.24
N GLY A 127 -20.95 4.83 -5.31
CA GLY A 127 -20.29 6.04 -4.81
C GLY A 127 -20.04 6.00 -3.31
N TYR A 128 -20.94 5.40 -2.52
CA TYR A 128 -20.76 5.17 -1.09
C TYR A 128 -19.67 4.13 -0.81
N LEU A 129 -19.70 3.00 -1.51
CA LEU A 129 -18.72 1.93 -1.30
C LEU A 129 -17.29 2.35 -1.68
N ILE A 130 -17.13 3.04 -2.81
CA ILE A 130 -15.84 3.59 -3.25
C ILE A 130 -15.26 4.52 -2.17
N ARG A 131 -16.07 5.45 -1.65
CA ARG A 131 -15.64 6.39 -0.61
C ARG A 131 -15.32 5.66 0.70
N SER A 132 -16.10 4.66 1.06
CA SER A 132 -15.86 3.84 2.27
C SER A 132 -14.51 3.12 2.20
N VAL A 133 -14.18 2.49 1.07
CA VAL A 133 -12.86 1.85 0.86
C VAL A 133 -11.73 2.89 0.94
N ALA A 134 -11.86 4.00 0.22
CA ALA A 134 -10.83 5.04 0.18
C ALA A 134 -10.59 5.64 1.57
N ASP A 135 -11.64 5.98 2.31
CA ASP A 135 -11.54 6.59 3.63
C ASP A 135 -10.90 5.63 4.65
N ARG A 136 -11.33 4.36 4.68
CA ARG A 136 -10.76 3.37 5.60
C ARG A 136 -9.28 3.10 5.33
N ARG A 137 -8.89 3.02 4.05
CA ARG A 137 -7.50 2.83 3.66
C ARG A 137 -6.65 4.06 3.95
N ARG A 138 -7.18 5.27 3.75
CA ARG A 138 -6.48 6.52 4.13
C ARG A 138 -6.27 6.61 5.64
N GLU A 139 -7.31 6.34 6.42
CA GLU A 139 -7.22 6.31 7.88
C GLU A 139 -6.15 5.31 8.35
N HIS A 140 -6.15 4.11 7.78
CA HIS A 140 -5.12 3.11 8.05
C HIS A 140 -3.71 3.63 7.80
N VAL A 141 -3.46 4.22 6.63
CA VAL A 141 -2.14 4.78 6.28
C VAL A 141 -1.69 5.90 7.22
N GLU A 142 -2.62 6.75 7.65
CA GLU A 142 -2.30 7.80 8.63
C GLU A 142 -1.92 7.19 9.99
N TRP A 143 -2.61 6.13 10.42
CA TRP A 143 -2.23 5.41 11.64
C TRP A 143 -0.87 4.74 11.52
N GLU A 144 -0.57 4.09 10.39
CA GLU A 144 0.74 3.49 10.15
C GLU A 144 1.86 4.54 10.23
N ARG A 145 1.67 5.72 9.61
CA ARG A 145 2.66 6.79 9.63
C ARG A 145 2.93 7.32 11.03
N VAL A 146 1.92 7.35 11.89
CA VAL A 146 2.05 7.83 13.27
C VAL A 146 2.60 6.74 14.20
N LEU A 147 2.22 5.48 13.99
CA LEU A 147 2.52 4.38 14.92
C LEU A 147 3.72 3.53 14.47
N LEU A 148 3.81 3.16 13.20
CA LEU A 148 4.92 2.36 12.66
C LEU A 148 6.08 3.23 12.19
N GLY A 149 5.79 4.34 11.50
CA GLY A 149 6.80 5.23 10.92
C GLY A 149 7.94 5.61 11.87
N PRO A 150 7.65 6.10 13.09
CA PRO A 150 8.68 6.49 14.06
C PRO A 150 9.50 5.32 14.62
N LEU A 151 8.98 4.10 14.52
CA LEU A 151 9.64 2.89 15.03
C LEU A 151 10.56 2.25 14.00
N LEU A 152 10.48 2.67 12.73
CA LEU A 152 11.29 2.11 11.67
C LEU A 152 12.77 2.41 11.89
N PRO A 153 13.63 1.40 11.73
CA PRO A 153 15.05 1.56 11.97
C PRO A 153 15.67 2.51 10.95
N GLN A 154 16.49 3.46 11.40
CA GLN A 154 17.24 4.34 10.48
C GLN A 154 18.49 3.66 9.91
N THR A 155 18.98 2.63 10.60
CA THR A 155 20.13 1.82 10.19
C THR A 155 19.83 0.36 10.50
N LEU A 156 20.24 -0.54 9.59
CA LEU A 156 20.08 -1.99 9.74
C LEU A 156 21.38 -2.66 10.17
N ALA A 157 21.30 -3.58 11.12
CA ALA A 157 22.35 -4.56 11.35
C ALA A 157 22.50 -5.47 10.11
N PRO A 158 23.68 -6.08 9.88
CA PRO A 158 23.91 -6.92 8.70
C PRO A 158 22.91 -8.08 8.52
N ALA A 159 22.43 -8.66 9.62
CA ALA A 159 21.42 -9.72 9.58
C ALA A 159 20.05 -9.19 9.14
N GLU A 160 19.61 -8.05 9.67
CA GLU A 160 18.33 -7.42 9.31
C GLU A 160 18.32 -6.98 7.86
N ARG A 161 19.44 -6.40 7.39
CA ARG A 161 19.67 -6.05 5.99
C ARG A 161 19.49 -7.26 5.08
N ARG A 162 20.17 -8.37 5.39
CA ARG A 162 20.07 -9.59 4.60
C ARG A 162 18.64 -10.11 4.54
N MET A 163 17.98 -10.21 5.71
CA MET A 163 16.60 -10.65 5.79
C MET A 163 15.66 -9.79 4.94
N PHE A 164 15.78 -8.46 5.03
CA PHE A 164 14.93 -7.55 4.25
C PHE A 164 15.20 -7.67 2.75
N MET A 165 16.46 -7.77 2.33
CA MET A 165 16.82 -7.94 0.92
C MET A 165 16.30 -9.26 0.34
N GLU A 166 16.41 -10.36 1.09
CA GLU A 166 15.88 -11.66 0.69
C GLU A 166 14.34 -11.61 0.55
N TRP A 167 13.66 -11.00 1.53
CA TRP A 167 12.21 -10.81 1.46
C TRP A 167 11.80 -9.92 0.28
N SER A 168 12.50 -8.80 0.06
CA SER A 168 12.17 -7.85 -1.00
C SER A 168 12.42 -8.42 -2.40
N ALA A 169 13.45 -9.25 -2.57
CA ALA A 169 13.70 -9.98 -3.81
C ALA A 169 12.58 -10.99 -4.12
N ALA A 170 12.00 -11.63 -3.10
CA ALA A 170 10.85 -12.52 -3.25
C ALA A 170 9.51 -11.77 -3.42
N ASN A 171 9.46 -10.50 -2.98
CA ASN A 171 8.27 -9.64 -3.00
C ASN A 171 8.54 -8.35 -3.79
N PRO A 172 8.75 -8.47 -5.12
CA PRO A 172 9.03 -7.30 -5.97
C PRO A 172 7.89 -6.29 -5.87
N TRP A 173 8.20 -5.02 -6.14
CA TRP A 173 7.17 -3.98 -6.13
C TRP A 173 6.05 -4.36 -7.11
N PRO A 174 4.78 -4.28 -6.68
CA PRO A 174 3.69 -4.43 -7.62
C PRO A 174 3.75 -3.35 -8.73
N TYR A 175 4.42 -2.20 -8.49
CA TYR A 175 4.57 -1.04 -9.39
C TYR A 175 5.02 -1.32 -10.84
N ASP A 176 5.81 -2.35 -11.11
CA ASP A 176 6.28 -2.61 -12.48
C ASP A 176 5.11 -2.92 -13.43
N ASP A 177 4.04 -3.50 -12.90
CA ASP A 177 2.79 -3.69 -13.63
C ASP A 177 1.93 -2.40 -13.67
N PHE A 178 2.07 -1.50 -12.69
CA PHE A 178 1.31 -0.23 -12.61
C PHE A 178 1.80 0.79 -13.63
N LYS A 179 3.12 0.89 -13.85
CA LYS A 179 3.67 1.76 -14.91
C LYS A 179 3.12 1.39 -16.28
N ARG A 180 2.91 0.09 -16.54
CA ARG A 180 2.32 -0.40 -17.79
C ARG A 180 0.84 -0.04 -17.91
N LEU A 181 0.09 -0.05 -16.81
CA LEU A 181 -1.34 0.28 -16.78
C LEU A 181 -1.61 1.79 -16.84
N SER A 182 -0.78 2.63 -16.21
CA SER A 182 -0.87 4.10 -16.23
C SER A 182 -0.60 4.70 -17.62
N ILE A 183 0.38 4.17 -18.36
CA ILE A 183 0.74 4.68 -19.70
C ILE A 183 -0.34 4.35 -20.75
N SER A 184 -1.12 3.29 -20.53
CA SER A 184 -2.04 2.76 -21.54
C SER A 184 -3.49 3.23 -21.40
N ASN A 185 -3.89 3.75 -20.22
CA ASN A 185 -5.30 3.79 -19.82
C ASN A 185 -5.83 5.17 -19.36
N LEU A 186 -5.00 6.21 -19.36
CA LEU A 186 -5.42 7.59 -19.06
C LEU A 186 -5.56 8.48 -20.32
N ASN A 187 -5.44 7.88 -21.51
CA ASN A 187 -5.77 8.50 -22.81
C ASN A 187 -6.91 7.72 -23.48
#